data_AF-A0A8D9EYE1-F1
#
_entry.id   AF-A0A8D9EYE1-F1
#
_cell.length_a   1.000
_cell.length_b   1.000
_cell.length_c   1.000
_cell.angle_alpha   90.00
_cell.angle_beta   90.00
_cell.angle_gamma   90.00
#
_symmetry.space_group_name_H-M   'P 1'
#
loop_
_entity.id
_entity.type
_entity.pdbx_description
1 polymer ?
#
loop_
_entity_poly.entity_id
_entity_poly.type
_entity_poly.pdbx_seq_one_letter_code
_entity_poly.pdbx_strand_id
1 'polypeptide(L)'
;MHAGGEFTSATQLPVTETSPPAGTCWTEENLDPDLQYHIQHCTCSCNHMGYGNFSDYQVAHGVYTAHPHAHPHPHPHMARVLNGGMPHFNGAVHFPSSHRPQFRPMDTYSDSSSDGPKAMYELRPCLLIVLCIVLILVCIVLGVSYSGSSSQVPESLSRTDIVKRLLREVPLIDGHNDLPWNIRKFVHNHLVNFNLSSDLSSIEPWSKSSWSHTDLPRLRKGMVGAQFWSAYVPCSSQHMDAVQITMEQVDIIRRFTELYSDDLKLVTSVQEIRAVHRLGKIASMIGVEGGHSLGNSMAVLRMFYKLGVRYLTLTHACPTPWAGCCLGPTNTTSDPDDNQGLSQFGVLVVRECNRLGMLVDLSHTSVETMKHVLNISSAPVIFSHSSAYALCSSPRNVPDPVLKLVALNDGIVMVSFYSLYLTCSLNSSIDDVIAHLDHIKNVAGEDHVGLGAGYDGINYTAKGLEDVSHYPDLLAALLDHPSWTETQVKKLAGLNFLRVLGKAEQIRDEMKDTVKPIEDWLAQTTDLKPLNTDCITET
;
A
#
# COMPACT_ATOMS: atom_id res chain seq x y z
N MET A 1 -5.24 77.82 -21.92
CA MET A 1 -4.46 76.69 -22.45
C MET A 1 -3.12 76.69 -21.75
N HIS A 2 -2.72 75.51 -21.24
CA HIS A 2 -1.44 75.14 -20.64
C HIS A 2 -0.97 75.73 -19.29
N ALA A 3 -0.71 74.75 -18.41
CA ALA A 3 0.46 74.56 -17.53
C ALA A 3 0.46 75.18 -16.11
N GLY A 4 0.69 74.30 -15.12
CA GLY A 4 1.32 74.64 -13.83
C GLY A 4 0.74 73.90 -12.61
N GLY A 5 1.57 73.13 -11.90
CA GLY A 5 1.30 72.59 -10.54
C GLY A 5 1.71 71.12 -10.38
N GLU A 6 3.01 70.81 -10.23
CA GLU A 6 3.73 70.62 -8.95
C GLU A 6 3.63 69.18 -8.38
N PHE A 7 4.69 68.40 -8.60
CA PHE A 7 5.01 67.15 -7.91
C PHE A 7 6.06 67.45 -6.83
N THR A 8 5.77 67.08 -5.58
CA THR A 8 6.72 67.12 -4.46
C THR A 8 7.49 65.81 -4.37
N SER A 9 8.81 65.93 -4.19
CA SER A 9 9.77 64.83 -4.03
C SER A 9 9.94 64.44 -2.56
N ALA A 10 10.21 63.18 -2.29
CA ALA A 10 10.90 62.75 -1.08
C ALA A 10 11.86 61.57 -1.37
N THR A 11 13.15 61.89 -1.42
CA THR A 11 14.32 61.15 -0.89
C THR A 11 14.48 59.65 -1.17
N GLN A 12 15.40 59.34 -2.08
CA GLN A 12 16.10 58.04 -2.19
C GLN A 12 17.24 57.94 -1.17
N LEU A 13 17.33 56.82 -0.46
CA LEU A 13 18.52 56.37 0.27
C LEU A 13 19.21 55.25 -0.53
N PRO A 14 20.56 55.16 -0.53
CA PRO A 14 21.27 54.15 -1.31
C PRO A 14 21.29 52.82 -0.56
N VAL A 15 20.74 51.76 -1.16
CA VAL A 15 20.92 50.39 -0.68
C VAL A 15 22.15 49.82 -1.37
N THR A 16 23.22 49.65 -0.60
CA THR A 16 24.41 48.89 -0.99
C THR A 16 24.02 47.42 -1.14
N GLU A 17 24.02 46.91 -2.38
CA GLU A 17 23.99 45.48 -2.65
C GLU A 17 25.28 44.83 -2.13
N THR A 18 25.14 44.01 -1.09
CA THR A 18 26.07 42.93 -0.82
C THR A 18 25.27 41.65 -0.97
N SER A 19 25.58 40.89 -2.03
CA SER A 19 24.99 39.58 -2.30
C SER A 19 25.28 38.65 -1.12
N PRO A 20 24.30 37.88 -0.62
CA PRO A 20 24.60 36.83 0.34
C PRO A 20 25.40 35.71 -0.36
N PRO A 21 26.28 35.00 0.36
CA PRO A 21 27.04 33.90 -0.21
C PRO A 21 26.09 32.78 -0.65
N ALA A 22 26.44 32.15 -1.78
CA ALA A 22 25.80 30.93 -2.27
C ALA A 22 25.84 29.82 -1.20
N GLY A 23 24.72 29.12 -1.05
CA GLY A 23 24.62 27.93 -0.21
C GLY A 23 23.77 28.10 1.04
N THR A 24 22.46 28.18 0.87
CA THR A 24 21.48 27.81 1.91
C THR A 24 20.32 27.07 1.25
N CYS A 25 20.37 25.75 1.24
CA CYS A 25 19.13 24.96 1.21
C CYS A 25 18.35 25.34 2.47
N TRP A 26 17.02 25.46 2.36
CA TRP A 26 16.06 25.77 3.44
C TRP A 26 15.73 27.25 3.70
N THR A 27 14.46 27.60 3.41
CA THR A 27 13.68 28.63 4.09
C THR A 27 12.28 28.06 4.39
N GLU A 28 11.62 28.52 5.47
CA GLU A 28 10.29 28.08 5.94
C GLU A 28 9.13 28.27 4.92
N GLU A 29 9.41 28.87 3.77
CA GLU A 29 8.40 29.33 2.80
C GLU A 29 7.90 28.26 1.83
N ASN A 30 8.47 27.05 1.83
CA ASN A 30 8.12 25.96 0.89
C ASN A 30 7.53 24.70 1.57
N LEU A 31 6.88 24.86 2.72
CA LEU A 31 6.23 23.75 3.43
C LEU A 31 4.85 23.43 2.81
N ASP A 32 4.53 22.13 2.75
CA ASP A 32 3.19 21.65 2.44
C ASP A 32 2.16 22.33 3.38
N PRO A 33 1.00 22.82 2.89
CA PRO A 33 0.03 23.55 3.71
C PRO A 33 -0.52 22.75 4.90
N ASP A 34 -0.70 21.44 4.76
CA ASP A 34 -1.17 20.57 5.84
C ASP A 34 -0.06 20.35 6.88
N LEU A 35 1.19 20.23 6.42
CA LEU A 35 2.38 20.18 7.27
C LEU A 35 2.64 21.53 7.98
N GLN A 36 2.39 22.65 7.31
CA GLN A 36 2.57 24.00 7.84
C GLN A 36 1.52 24.30 8.92
N TYR A 37 0.25 23.93 8.68
CA TYR A 37 -0.80 23.99 9.69
C TYR A 37 -0.46 23.11 10.90
N HIS A 38 0.05 21.90 10.67
CA HIS A 38 0.47 21.00 11.74
C HIS A 38 1.64 21.57 12.57
N ILE A 39 2.69 22.10 11.94
CA ILE A 39 3.83 22.72 12.64
C ILE A 39 3.37 23.90 13.50
N GLN A 40 2.42 24.71 13.02
CA GLN A 40 1.90 25.86 13.75
C GLN A 40 1.02 25.49 14.96
N HIS A 41 0.46 24.28 14.99
CA HIS A 41 -0.51 23.85 16.02
C HIS A 41 -0.06 22.63 16.83
N CYS A 42 1.10 22.01 16.55
CA CYS A 42 1.62 20.90 17.36
C CYS A 42 2.30 21.38 18.63
N THR A 43 1.98 20.77 19.77
CA THR A 43 2.66 20.95 21.06
C THR A 43 3.79 19.93 21.28
N CYS A 44 4.16 19.19 20.23
CA CYS A 44 5.13 18.09 20.27
C CYS A 44 6.57 18.58 20.03
N SER A 45 7.55 17.94 20.69
CA SER A 45 8.98 18.24 20.54
C SER A 45 9.66 17.43 19.42
N CYS A 46 8.91 16.89 18.47
CA CYS A 46 9.44 16.03 17.41
C CYS A 46 10.01 16.88 16.25
N ASN A 47 11.17 16.49 15.72
CA ASN A 47 11.72 17.12 14.51
C ASN A 47 10.93 16.61 13.29
N HIS A 48 10.05 17.47 12.76
CA HIS A 48 9.14 17.15 11.65
C HIS A 48 9.80 17.11 10.27
N MET A 49 11.07 17.52 10.16
CA MET A 49 11.71 17.83 8.87
C MET A 49 12.63 16.74 8.31
N GLY A 50 12.66 15.54 8.91
CA GLY A 50 13.32 14.38 8.29
C GLY A 50 14.74 14.67 7.78
N TYR A 51 15.66 14.92 8.71
CA TYR A 51 17.09 15.25 8.57
C TYR A 51 17.44 16.74 8.44
N GLY A 52 18.16 17.22 9.46
CA GLY A 52 18.88 18.48 9.43
C GLY A 52 20.06 18.44 8.46
N ASN A 53 20.61 19.63 8.21
CA ASN A 53 21.70 19.90 7.29
C ASN A 53 22.83 18.86 7.30
N PHE A 54 23.44 18.70 6.11
CA PHE A 54 24.64 17.91 5.76
C PHE A 54 25.85 18.03 6.72
N SER A 55 25.78 18.90 7.73
CA SER A 55 26.82 19.17 8.73
C SER A 55 26.83 18.23 9.94
N ASP A 56 25.77 17.43 10.17
CA ASP A 56 25.70 16.54 11.35
C ASP A 56 26.42 15.19 11.15
N TYR A 57 27.02 14.96 9.98
CA TYR A 57 27.95 13.85 9.74
C TYR A 57 29.41 14.31 9.92
N GLN A 58 29.75 14.85 11.10
CA GLN A 58 31.13 14.78 11.58
C GLN A 58 31.23 13.80 12.73
N VAL A 59 31.90 12.70 12.43
CA VAL A 59 32.42 11.69 13.34
C VAL A 59 32.89 12.35 14.65
N ALA A 60 32.42 11.80 15.77
CA ALA A 60 32.91 12.11 17.10
C ALA A 60 34.42 11.83 17.19
N HIS A 61 35.25 12.84 16.91
CA HIS A 61 36.60 12.89 17.44
C HIS A 61 36.50 13.40 18.87
N GLY A 62 36.60 12.46 19.81
CA GLY A 62 36.67 12.75 21.24
C GLY A 62 37.77 13.75 21.54
N VAL A 63 37.38 14.85 22.18
CA VAL A 63 38.27 15.83 22.79
C VAL A 63 38.81 15.22 24.08
N TYR A 64 40.09 14.87 24.11
CA TYR A 64 40.86 14.83 25.35
C TYR A 64 41.68 16.12 25.46
N THR A 65 41.51 16.78 26.59
CA THR A 65 42.15 18.02 27.02
C THR A 65 43.68 17.88 27.18
N ALA A 66 44.43 18.91 26.76
CA ALA A 66 45.84 19.13 27.06
C ALA A 66 46.07 19.33 28.57
N HIS A 67 47.16 18.93 29.26
CA HIS A 67 48.62 19.12 29.11
C HIS A 67 49.32 18.38 30.30
N PRO A 68 50.66 18.41 30.54
CA PRO A 68 51.83 18.12 29.68
C PRO A 68 52.91 17.20 30.35
N HIS A 69 53.93 16.79 29.58
CA HIS A 69 55.26 16.24 29.96
C HIS A 69 55.39 14.81 30.56
N ALA A 70 56.02 13.89 29.80
CA ALA A 70 57.34 13.29 30.09
C ALA A 70 57.68 12.08 29.16
N HIS A 71 58.98 11.80 29.05
CA HIS A 71 59.74 11.02 28.07
C HIS A 71 59.39 9.52 27.81
N PRO A 72 59.90 8.93 26.70
CA PRO A 72 59.66 7.55 26.29
C PRO A 72 60.76 6.58 26.76
N HIS A 73 60.45 5.27 26.94
CA HIS A 73 61.35 4.11 26.76
C HIS A 73 60.63 2.75 27.07
N PRO A 74 61.18 1.57 26.66
CA PRO A 74 60.45 0.52 25.93
C PRO A 74 60.37 -0.88 26.57
N HIS A 75 59.41 -1.72 26.12
CA HIS A 75 59.37 -3.22 26.05
C HIS A 75 59.76 -4.04 27.33
N PRO A 76 59.70 -5.41 27.41
CA PRO A 76 59.16 -6.46 26.52
C PRO A 76 58.37 -7.62 27.24
N HIS A 77 58.00 -8.64 26.44
CA HIS A 77 57.80 -10.08 26.78
C HIS A 77 56.49 -10.57 27.44
N MET A 78 55.74 -11.40 26.70
CA MET A 78 55.81 -12.86 26.88
C MET A 78 55.22 -13.61 25.68
N ALA A 79 56.03 -14.53 25.15
CA ALA A 79 55.63 -15.57 24.20
C ALA A 79 55.57 -16.90 24.94
N ARG A 80 54.58 -17.75 24.65
CA ARG A 80 54.77 -19.21 24.67
C ARG A 80 53.86 -19.92 23.67
N VAL A 81 54.57 -20.56 22.75
CA VAL A 81 54.24 -21.54 21.71
C VAL A 81 53.49 -22.76 22.26
N LEU A 82 52.58 -23.35 21.47
CA LEU A 82 52.57 -24.79 21.13
C LEU A 82 51.76 -25.08 19.85
N ASN A 83 52.24 -26.10 19.12
CA ASN A 83 52.09 -26.47 17.71
C ASN A 83 50.85 -27.32 17.35
N GLY A 84 50.57 -27.34 16.03
CA GLY A 84 50.00 -28.47 15.26
C GLY A 84 48.49 -28.38 15.03
N GLY A 85 47.90 -28.55 13.84
CA GLY A 85 48.32 -29.04 12.52
C GLY A 85 47.01 -29.37 11.77
N MET A 86 46.90 -28.98 10.49
CA MET A 86 45.70 -29.15 9.65
C MET A 86 45.35 -30.61 9.35
N PRO A 87 44.09 -30.87 8.93
CA PRO A 87 43.92 -31.66 7.71
C PRO A 87 42.92 -31.05 6.70
N HIS A 88 43.28 -31.19 5.42
CA HIS A 88 42.46 -30.96 4.23
C HIS A 88 41.30 -31.96 4.15
N PHE A 89 40.12 -31.50 3.73
CA PHE A 89 39.02 -32.35 3.27
C PHE A 89 38.77 -32.12 1.77
N ASN A 90 38.94 -33.18 0.99
CA ASN A 90 38.52 -33.32 -0.41
C ASN A 90 37.40 -34.37 -0.42
N GLY A 91 36.23 -34.04 -0.97
CA GLY A 91 35.08 -34.95 -1.03
C GLY A 91 34.22 -34.69 -2.26
N ALA A 92 34.45 -35.48 -3.31
CA ALA A 92 33.65 -35.53 -4.53
C ALA A 92 32.33 -36.30 -4.29
N VAL A 93 31.24 -35.84 -4.91
CA VAL A 93 29.91 -36.46 -4.82
C VAL A 93 29.66 -37.30 -6.08
N HIS A 94 29.36 -38.60 -5.91
CA HIS A 94 28.99 -39.55 -6.96
C HIS A 94 27.46 -39.67 -7.10
N PHE A 95 26.97 -39.66 -8.34
CA PHE A 95 25.60 -40.03 -8.74
C PHE A 95 25.45 -41.56 -8.92
N PRO A 96 24.29 -42.16 -8.62
CA PRO A 96 23.97 -43.50 -9.09
C PRO A 96 23.05 -43.48 -10.33
N SER A 97 23.35 -44.36 -11.28
CA SER A 97 22.55 -44.64 -12.48
C SER A 97 21.89 -46.02 -12.42
N SER A 98 20.66 -46.05 -12.95
CA SER A 98 19.92 -47.13 -13.63
C SER A 98 20.33 -48.60 -13.44
N HIS A 99 19.35 -49.46 -13.11
CA HIS A 99 19.22 -50.79 -13.72
C HIS A 99 17.75 -51.24 -13.83
N ARG A 100 17.43 -51.82 -14.99
CA ARG A 100 16.17 -52.46 -15.43
C ARG A 100 16.44 -53.98 -15.52
N PRO A 101 15.45 -54.85 -15.32
CA PRO A 101 15.09 -55.79 -16.41
C PRO A 101 13.57 -56.03 -16.50
N GLN A 102 12.95 -55.87 -17.67
CA GLN A 102 12.59 -56.90 -18.69
C GLN A 102 11.39 -57.82 -18.36
N PHE A 103 10.39 -57.73 -19.24
CA PHE A 103 9.17 -58.53 -19.44
C PHE A 103 9.45 -59.96 -19.94
N ARG A 104 8.60 -60.95 -19.60
CA ARG A 104 7.71 -61.77 -20.50
C ARG A 104 7.02 -62.99 -19.79
N PRO A 105 6.04 -63.71 -20.38
CA PRO A 105 4.67 -63.82 -19.83
C PRO A 105 4.12 -65.25 -19.61
N MET A 106 2.83 -65.32 -19.23
CA MET A 106 1.83 -66.39 -19.42
C MET A 106 1.95 -67.66 -18.54
N ASP A 107 0.90 -67.94 -17.76
CA ASP A 107 0.06 -69.13 -17.96
C ASP A 107 -1.18 -69.12 -17.06
N THR A 108 -2.29 -69.50 -17.67
CA THR A 108 -3.61 -69.78 -17.10
C THR A 108 -3.62 -71.14 -16.38
N TYR A 109 -4.28 -71.24 -15.23
CA TYR A 109 -4.87 -72.52 -14.80
C TYR A 109 -6.17 -72.31 -14.01
N SER A 110 -7.13 -73.15 -14.34
CA SER A 110 -8.53 -73.22 -13.97
C SER A 110 -8.81 -74.06 -12.71
N ASP A 111 -10.01 -73.86 -12.17
CA ASP A 111 -10.86 -74.78 -11.37
C ASP A 111 -10.36 -75.31 -10.02
N SER A 112 -11.12 -75.02 -8.95
CA SER A 112 -12.23 -75.90 -8.53
C SER A 112 -12.80 -75.53 -7.16
N SER A 113 -14.10 -75.77 -7.06
CA SER A 113 -15.01 -75.72 -5.92
C SER A 113 -14.59 -76.48 -4.66
N SER A 114 -14.93 -75.96 -3.48
CA SER A 114 -15.39 -76.80 -2.35
C SER A 114 -16.22 -76.00 -1.34
N ASP A 115 -17.44 -76.49 -1.14
CA ASP A 115 -18.44 -76.16 -0.11
C ASP A 115 -17.88 -76.01 1.32
N GLY A 116 -18.48 -75.08 2.08
CA GLY A 116 -18.37 -74.99 3.54
C GLY A 116 -19.66 -74.36 4.13
N PRO A 117 -20.19 -74.87 5.25
CA PRO A 117 -21.61 -74.75 5.59
C PRO A 117 -21.99 -73.36 6.11
N LYS A 118 -23.13 -72.85 5.66
CA LYS A 118 -23.81 -71.69 6.25
C LYS A 118 -24.38 -72.10 7.62
N ALA A 119 -23.70 -71.72 8.70
CA ALA A 119 -24.28 -71.75 10.04
C ALA A 119 -25.41 -70.71 10.11
N MET A 120 -26.65 -71.20 10.07
CA MET A 120 -27.84 -70.39 10.23
C MET A 120 -28.05 -70.18 11.74
N TYR A 121 -27.76 -68.97 12.22
CA TYR A 121 -27.97 -68.60 13.62
C TYR A 121 -29.49 -68.45 13.87
N GLU A 122 -30.12 -69.50 14.38
CA GLU A 122 -31.47 -69.42 14.94
C GLU A 122 -31.43 -68.52 16.18
N LEU A 123 -31.71 -67.22 16.01
CA LEU A 123 -31.91 -66.31 17.13
C LEU A 123 -33.16 -66.75 17.90
N ARG A 124 -32.96 -67.18 19.15
CA ARG A 124 -34.04 -67.53 20.08
C ARG A 124 -35.08 -66.39 20.14
N PRO A 125 -36.38 -66.67 20.10
CA PRO A 125 -37.44 -65.65 20.03
C PRO A 125 -37.40 -64.64 21.19
N CYS A 126 -36.87 -65.00 22.35
CA CYS A 126 -36.64 -64.07 23.46
C CYS A 126 -35.61 -62.98 23.14
N LEU A 127 -34.59 -63.25 22.32
CA LEU A 127 -33.55 -62.28 21.97
C LEU A 127 -34.10 -61.20 21.03
N LEU A 128 -34.99 -61.59 20.11
CA LEU A 128 -35.70 -60.67 19.21
C LEU A 128 -36.64 -59.74 19.98
N ILE A 129 -37.34 -60.27 20.98
CA ILE A 129 -38.23 -59.45 21.84
C ILE A 129 -37.42 -58.42 22.62
N VAL A 130 -36.27 -58.80 23.19
CA VAL A 130 -35.39 -57.87 23.90
C VAL A 130 -34.84 -56.80 22.96
N LEU A 131 -34.41 -57.18 21.75
CA LEU A 131 -33.95 -56.24 20.73
C LEU A 131 -35.05 -55.26 20.30
N CYS A 132 -36.29 -55.73 20.13
CA CYS A 132 -37.43 -54.87 19.83
C CYS A 132 -37.75 -53.91 20.97
N ILE A 133 -37.70 -54.36 22.23
CA ILE A 133 -37.92 -53.50 23.40
C ILE A 133 -36.83 -52.42 23.51
N VAL A 134 -35.56 -52.78 23.28
CA VAL A 134 -34.44 -51.83 23.26
C VAL A 134 -34.60 -50.83 22.12
N LEU A 135 -34.98 -51.27 20.92
CA LEU A 135 -35.25 -50.38 19.78
C LEU A 135 -36.42 -49.43 20.05
N ILE A 136 -37.49 -49.92 20.67
CA ILE A 136 -38.64 -49.09 21.04
C ILE A 136 -38.24 -48.07 22.11
N LEU A 137 -37.45 -48.46 23.12
CA LEU A 137 -36.93 -47.54 24.12
C LEU A 137 -36.00 -46.49 23.51
N VAL A 138 -35.12 -46.87 22.58
CA VAL A 138 -34.27 -45.92 21.84
C VAL A 138 -35.12 -44.97 20.99
N CYS A 139 -36.15 -45.47 20.31
CA CYS A 139 -37.09 -44.64 19.55
C CYS A 139 -37.91 -43.70 20.44
N ILE A 140 -38.29 -44.12 21.65
CA ILE A 140 -38.97 -43.26 22.63
C ILE A 140 -38.02 -42.19 23.16
N VAL A 141 -36.77 -42.53 23.48
CA VAL A 141 -35.76 -41.56 23.94
C VAL A 141 -35.45 -40.55 22.83
N LEU A 142 -35.24 -41.00 21.58
CA LEU A 142 -35.03 -40.13 20.43
C LEU A 142 -36.28 -39.31 20.09
N GLY A 143 -37.48 -39.88 20.24
CA GLY A 143 -38.76 -39.19 20.02
C GLY A 143 -39.03 -38.11 21.07
N VAL A 144 -38.69 -38.36 22.34
CA VAL A 144 -38.80 -37.39 23.43
C VAL A 144 -37.73 -36.29 23.30
N SER A 145 -36.54 -36.61 22.80
CA SER A 145 -35.54 -35.58 22.42
C SER A 145 -35.97 -34.73 21.23
N TYR A 146 -36.78 -35.27 20.30
CA TYR A 146 -37.28 -34.52 19.14
C TYR A 146 -38.53 -33.68 19.45
N SER A 147 -39.40 -34.12 20.36
CA SER A 147 -40.59 -33.37 20.78
C SER A 147 -40.31 -32.24 21.78
N GLY A 148 -39.08 -32.15 22.31
CA GLY A 148 -38.63 -31.06 23.19
C GLY A 148 -37.88 -29.92 22.50
N SER A 149 -37.55 -30.04 21.21
CA SER A 149 -36.97 -28.94 20.45
C SER A 149 -38.09 -28.09 19.88
N SER A 150 -38.54 -27.12 20.68
CA SER A 150 -39.04 -25.85 20.14
C SER A 150 -38.16 -25.47 18.94
N SER A 151 -38.72 -25.51 17.74
CA SER A 151 -38.09 -25.00 16.53
C SER A 151 -37.87 -23.51 16.73
N GLN A 152 -36.75 -23.13 17.33
CA GLN A 152 -36.22 -21.79 17.13
C GLN A 152 -35.89 -21.70 15.65
N VAL A 153 -36.69 -20.92 14.94
CA VAL A 153 -36.32 -20.33 13.64
C VAL A 153 -34.87 -19.88 13.77
N PRO A 154 -33.95 -20.24 12.84
CA PRO A 154 -32.57 -19.78 12.94
C PRO A 154 -32.60 -18.26 13.09
N GLU A 155 -32.05 -17.78 14.19
CA GLU A 155 -31.86 -16.35 14.43
C GLU A 155 -31.19 -15.80 13.17
N SER A 156 -31.85 -14.85 12.50
CA SER A 156 -31.33 -14.26 11.27
C SER A 156 -29.88 -13.86 11.50
N LEU A 157 -28.93 -14.41 10.73
CA LEU A 157 -27.51 -14.07 10.85
C LEU A 157 -27.36 -12.56 11.01
N SER A 158 -26.68 -12.11 12.07
CA SER A 158 -26.43 -10.69 12.23
C SER A 158 -25.66 -10.19 11.01
N ARG A 159 -25.86 -8.94 10.59
CA ARG A 159 -25.11 -8.38 9.45
C ARG A 159 -23.61 -8.47 9.65
N THR A 160 -23.15 -8.31 10.89
CA THR A 160 -21.76 -8.53 11.28
C THR A 160 -21.29 -9.96 11.00
N ASP A 161 -22.12 -10.99 11.21
CA ASP A 161 -21.78 -12.38 10.87
C ASP A 161 -21.75 -12.61 9.36
N ILE A 162 -22.64 -11.95 8.62
CA ILE A 162 -22.60 -11.95 7.15
C ILE A 162 -21.28 -11.34 6.68
N VAL A 163 -20.93 -10.13 7.15
CA VAL A 163 -19.66 -9.46 6.79
C VAL A 163 -18.46 -10.34 7.12
N LYS A 164 -18.39 -10.92 8.33
CA LYS A 164 -17.31 -11.84 8.71
C LYS A 164 -17.21 -13.05 7.77
N ARG A 165 -18.34 -13.59 7.31
CA ARG A 165 -18.36 -14.67 6.31
C ARG A 165 -17.82 -14.17 4.96
N LEU A 166 -18.30 -13.02 4.47
CA LEU A 166 -17.85 -12.42 3.21
C LEU A 166 -16.33 -12.18 3.21
N LEU A 167 -15.78 -11.64 4.31
CA LEU A 167 -14.36 -11.32 4.44
C LEU A 167 -13.45 -12.55 4.64
N ARG A 168 -14.02 -13.70 5.04
CA ARG A 168 -13.28 -14.99 4.95
C ARG A 168 -13.20 -15.49 3.51
N GLU A 169 -14.23 -15.25 2.71
CA GLU A 169 -14.29 -15.69 1.31
C GLU A 169 -13.47 -14.79 0.38
N VAL A 170 -13.45 -13.48 0.63
CA VAL A 170 -12.77 -12.47 -0.20
C VAL A 170 -11.88 -11.60 0.70
N PRO A 171 -10.60 -11.39 0.34
CA PRO A 171 -9.76 -10.46 1.10
C PRO A 171 -10.33 -9.04 1.00
N LEU A 172 -10.48 -8.36 2.13
CA LEU A 172 -10.60 -6.91 2.12
C LEU A 172 -9.26 -6.32 1.67
N ILE A 173 -9.27 -5.51 0.62
CA ILE A 173 -8.07 -4.89 0.05
C ILE A 173 -8.22 -3.38 0.17
N ASP A 174 -7.36 -2.78 0.99
CA ASP A 174 -7.22 -1.33 1.04
C ASP A 174 -6.06 -0.86 0.15
N GLY A 175 -6.34 0.16 -0.67
CA GLY A 175 -5.46 0.66 -1.70
C GLY A 175 -4.35 1.61 -1.23
N HIS A 176 -4.42 2.16 -0.02
CA HIS A 176 -3.48 3.18 0.41
C HIS A 176 -3.43 3.39 1.94
N ASN A 177 -2.26 3.16 2.53
CA ASN A 177 -2.00 3.38 3.96
C ASN A 177 -0.55 3.85 4.20
N ASP A 178 -0.41 4.96 4.94
CA ASP A 178 0.86 5.67 5.16
C ASP A 178 1.57 5.32 6.48
N LEU A 179 1.25 4.18 7.09
CA LEU A 179 1.99 3.68 8.25
C LEU A 179 3.53 3.70 8.04
N PRO A 180 4.10 3.36 6.87
CA PRO A 180 5.54 3.48 6.64
C PRO A 180 6.08 4.91 6.83
N TRP A 181 5.30 5.93 6.46
CA TRP A 181 5.69 7.33 6.70
C TRP A 181 5.68 7.66 8.19
N ASN A 182 4.68 7.19 8.95
CA ASN A 182 4.67 7.41 10.39
C ASN A 182 5.80 6.68 11.12
N ILE A 183 6.19 5.48 10.67
CA ILE A 183 7.38 4.79 11.19
C ILE A 183 8.64 5.63 10.94
N ARG A 184 8.78 6.24 9.76
CA ARG A 184 9.86 7.20 9.49
C ARG A 184 9.79 8.41 10.41
N LYS A 185 8.61 9.03 10.55
CA LYS A 185 8.40 10.26 11.30
C LYS A 185 8.66 10.09 12.80
N PHE A 186 8.11 9.04 13.41
CA PHE A 186 8.12 8.89 14.87
C PHE A 186 9.31 8.11 15.40
N VAL A 187 9.83 7.15 14.64
CA VAL A 187 10.95 6.31 15.09
C VAL A 187 12.12 6.28 14.12
N HIS A 188 12.17 7.16 13.12
CA HIS A 188 13.27 7.28 12.17
C HIS A 188 13.64 5.94 11.49
N ASN A 189 12.62 5.15 11.12
CA ASN A 189 12.79 3.83 10.51
C ASN A 189 13.49 2.77 11.40
N HIS A 190 13.70 3.07 12.69
CA HIS A 190 14.27 2.15 13.67
C HIS A 190 13.17 1.21 14.22
N LEU A 191 12.95 0.08 13.55
CA LEU A 191 11.93 -0.90 13.93
C LEU A 191 12.09 -1.48 15.33
N VAL A 192 13.29 -1.43 15.92
CA VAL A 192 13.50 -1.80 17.33
C VAL A 192 12.66 -0.96 18.31
N ASN A 193 12.30 0.26 17.90
CA ASN A 193 11.49 1.20 18.68
C ASN A 193 10.01 1.18 18.25
N PHE A 194 9.61 0.24 17.40
CA PHE A 194 8.25 0.15 16.86
C PHE A 194 7.69 -1.26 17.00
N ASN A 195 6.63 -1.41 17.80
CA ASN A 195 5.95 -2.68 18.00
C ASN A 195 4.55 -2.66 17.37
N LEU A 196 4.43 -3.19 16.15
CA LEU A 196 3.16 -3.26 15.43
C LEU A 196 2.15 -4.20 16.11
N SER A 197 2.61 -5.17 16.90
CA SER A 197 1.75 -6.12 17.62
C SER A 197 1.07 -5.51 18.84
N SER A 198 1.51 -4.31 19.27
CA SER A 198 0.89 -3.57 20.36
C SER A 198 -0.31 -2.74 19.86
N ASP A 199 -1.20 -2.38 20.77
CA ASP A 199 -2.23 -1.36 20.50
C ASP A 199 -1.62 0.04 20.56
N LEU A 200 -1.33 0.61 19.39
CA LEU A 200 -0.66 1.90 19.26
C LEU A 200 -1.56 3.07 19.68
N SER A 201 -2.88 2.87 19.78
CA SER A 201 -3.79 3.89 20.31
C SER A 201 -3.52 4.22 21.80
N SER A 202 -2.76 3.37 22.49
CA SER A 202 -2.41 3.50 23.89
C SER A 202 -0.93 3.83 24.16
N ILE A 203 -0.11 4.01 23.10
CA ILE A 203 1.35 4.14 23.20
C ILE A 203 1.81 5.48 22.63
N GLU A 204 2.58 6.25 23.39
CA GLU A 204 3.19 7.49 22.89
C GLU A 204 4.34 7.23 21.89
N PRO A 205 4.53 8.07 20.86
CA PRO A 205 3.73 9.26 20.51
C PRO A 205 2.44 8.95 19.72
N TRP A 206 2.23 7.69 19.34
CA TRP A 206 1.13 7.23 18.47
C TRP A 206 -0.25 7.57 19.01
N SER A 207 -0.49 7.37 20.30
CA SER A 207 -1.77 7.64 20.99
C SER A 207 -2.25 9.08 20.90
N LYS A 208 -1.34 10.05 20.71
CA LYS A 208 -1.68 11.47 20.55
C LYS A 208 -1.72 11.93 19.09
N SER A 209 -1.26 11.10 18.17
CA SER A 209 -1.21 11.45 16.76
C SER A 209 -2.57 11.21 16.12
N SER A 210 -3.17 12.27 15.58
CA SER A 210 -4.33 12.17 14.67
C SER A 210 -4.02 11.44 13.37
N TRP A 211 -2.75 11.10 13.13
CA TRP A 211 -2.30 10.30 11.99
C TRP A 211 -2.08 8.83 12.38
N SER A 212 -2.36 8.37 13.59
CA SER A 212 -2.09 6.98 14.01
C SER A 212 -3.32 6.08 13.91
N HIS A 213 -3.47 5.41 12.78
CA HIS A 213 -4.68 4.64 12.47
C HIS A 213 -4.46 3.13 12.42
N THR A 214 -3.20 2.69 12.35
CA THR A 214 -2.90 1.29 12.04
C THR A 214 -2.01 0.65 13.08
N ASP A 215 -2.46 -0.50 13.58
CA ASP A 215 -1.64 -1.50 14.25
C ASP A 215 -2.20 -2.89 13.98
N LEU A 216 -1.46 -3.94 14.34
CA LEU A 216 -1.87 -5.31 14.06
C LEU A 216 -3.17 -5.72 14.77
N PRO A 217 -3.41 -5.37 16.05
CA PRO A 217 -4.72 -5.60 16.68
C PRO A 217 -5.88 -5.00 15.89
N ARG A 218 -5.77 -3.74 15.46
CA ARG A 218 -6.82 -3.06 14.69
C ARG A 218 -6.96 -3.64 13.28
N LEU A 219 -5.88 -3.97 12.58
CA LEU A 219 -5.92 -4.64 11.27
C LEU A 219 -6.66 -5.98 11.34
N ARG A 220 -6.36 -6.79 12.37
CA ARG A 220 -7.04 -8.08 12.59
C ARG A 220 -8.52 -7.89 12.91
N LYS A 221 -8.87 -6.91 13.77
CA LYS A 221 -10.27 -6.58 14.09
C LYS A 221 -11.03 -6.09 12.86
N GLY A 222 -10.37 -5.34 11.99
CA GLY A 222 -10.89 -4.87 10.70
C GLY A 222 -10.97 -5.95 9.61
N MET A 223 -10.42 -7.14 9.88
CA MET A 223 -10.34 -8.25 8.93
C MET A 223 -9.70 -7.87 7.58
N VAL A 224 -8.68 -7.01 7.63
CA VAL A 224 -7.91 -6.61 6.44
C VAL A 224 -7.22 -7.85 5.86
N GLY A 225 -7.48 -8.16 4.59
CA GLY A 225 -6.90 -9.32 3.89
C GLY A 225 -5.69 -8.95 3.05
N ALA A 226 -5.65 -7.72 2.52
CA ALA A 226 -4.48 -7.15 1.87
C ALA A 226 -4.41 -5.63 2.07
N GLN A 227 -3.19 -5.09 2.09
CA GLN A 227 -2.92 -3.67 2.24
C GLN A 227 -1.83 -3.24 1.27
N PHE A 228 -2.06 -2.15 0.54
CA PHE A 228 -0.98 -1.39 -0.07
C PHE A 228 -0.40 -0.42 0.96
N TRP A 229 0.89 -0.59 1.24
CA TRP A 229 1.68 0.31 2.05
C TRP A 229 2.30 1.38 1.16
N SER A 230 2.05 2.65 1.47
CA SER A 230 2.56 3.78 0.71
C SER A 230 4.05 3.98 1.00
N ALA A 231 4.87 3.90 -0.06
CA ALA A 231 6.22 4.40 -0.08
C ALA A 231 6.22 5.88 -0.49
N TYR A 232 5.54 6.70 0.32
CA TYR A 232 5.42 8.15 0.16
C TYR A 232 6.76 8.87 0.38
N VAL A 233 7.00 9.91 -0.42
CA VAL A 233 8.10 10.87 -0.21
C VAL A 233 7.61 12.31 -0.39
N PRO A 234 8.01 13.26 0.47
CA PRO A 234 7.57 14.65 0.37
C PRO A 234 7.94 15.32 -0.96
N CYS A 235 7.08 16.22 -1.45
CA CYS A 235 7.31 16.98 -2.67
C CYS A 235 8.60 17.82 -2.64
N SER A 236 9.02 18.27 -1.46
CA SER A 236 10.27 19.01 -1.26
C SER A 236 11.54 18.21 -1.59
N SER A 237 11.45 16.87 -1.67
CA SER A 237 12.56 16.01 -2.07
C SER A 237 12.75 15.91 -3.59
N GLN A 238 11.81 16.43 -4.39
CA GLN A 238 11.92 16.42 -5.85
C GLN A 238 13.18 17.18 -6.30
N HIS A 239 13.93 16.58 -7.23
CA HIS A 239 15.26 17.03 -7.69
C HIS A 239 16.38 16.97 -6.64
N MET A 240 16.11 16.44 -5.46
CA MET A 240 17.08 16.26 -4.37
C MET A 240 17.23 14.75 -4.06
N ASP A 241 16.77 14.32 -2.89
CA ASP A 241 16.95 12.98 -2.34
C ASP A 241 15.71 12.08 -2.50
N ALA A 242 14.72 12.46 -3.31
CA ALA A 242 13.49 11.69 -3.52
C ALA A 242 13.75 10.19 -3.76
N VAL A 243 14.66 9.86 -4.69
CA VAL A 243 15.01 8.46 -5.02
C VAL A 243 15.55 7.71 -3.80
N GLN A 244 16.41 8.34 -3.01
CA GLN A 244 16.97 7.73 -1.80
C GLN A 244 15.89 7.50 -0.75
N ILE A 245 15.06 8.51 -0.47
CA ILE A 245 13.96 8.38 0.49
C ILE A 245 13.00 7.27 0.04
N THR A 246 12.64 7.19 -1.25
CA THR A 246 11.77 6.11 -1.75
C THR A 246 12.40 4.74 -1.51
N MET A 247 13.70 4.58 -1.73
CA MET A 247 14.42 3.33 -1.44
C MET A 247 14.36 2.98 0.06
N GLU A 248 14.53 3.95 0.96
CA GLU A 248 14.41 3.76 2.41
C GLU A 248 12.97 3.37 2.81
N GLN A 249 11.96 3.97 2.16
CA GLN A 249 10.56 3.65 2.41
C GLN A 249 10.16 2.27 1.86
N VAL A 250 10.70 1.86 0.70
CA VAL A 250 10.56 0.48 0.20
C VAL A 250 11.23 -0.50 1.16
N ASP A 251 12.43 -0.18 1.65
CA ASP A 251 13.17 -1.00 2.62
C ASP A 251 12.41 -1.18 3.95
N ILE A 252 11.88 -0.10 4.54
CA ILE A 252 11.13 -0.22 5.81
C ILE A 252 9.91 -1.13 5.65
N ILE A 253 9.18 -1.04 4.51
CA ILE A 253 8.05 -1.93 4.23
C ILE A 253 8.48 -3.39 4.19
N ARG A 254 9.58 -3.69 3.51
CA ARG A 254 10.13 -5.04 3.45
C ARG A 254 10.54 -5.53 4.83
N ARG A 255 11.29 -4.74 5.59
CA ARG A 255 11.79 -5.14 6.92
C ARG A 255 10.67 -5.36 7.92
N PHE A 256 9.64 -4.50 7.98
CA PHE A 256 8.56 -4.72 8.94
C PHE A 256 7.68 -5.91 8.54
N THR A 257 7.41 -6.12 7.25
CA THR A 257 6.66 -7.31 6.81
C THR A 257 7.42 -8.61 7.05
N GLU A 258 8.76 -8.58 6.99
CA GLU A 258 9.62 -9.70 7.41
C GLU A 258 9.62 -9.91 8.93
N LEU A 259 9.71 -8.83 9.71
CA LEU A 259 9.69 -8.86 11.17
C LEU A 259 8.38 -9.41 11.73
N TYR A 260 7.25 -9.03 11.13
CA TYR A 260 5.90 -9.48 11.52
C TYR A 260 5.37 -10.59 10.60
N SER A 261 6.25 -11.48 10.12
CA SER A 261 5.92 -12.48 9.09
C SER A 261 4.91 -13.56 9.50
N ASP A 262 4.61 -13.70 10.79
CA ASP A 262 3.51 -14.52 11.29
C ASP A 262 2.14 -13.97 10.86
N ASP A 263 2.05 -12.66 10.68
CA ASP A 263 0.83 -11.93 10.36
C ASP A 263 0.82 -11.34 8.96
N LEU A 264 1.96 -10.81 8.53
CA LEU A 264 2.12 -10.10 7.28
C LEU A 264 2.90 -10.97 6.29
N LYS A 265 2.62 -10.80 5.01
CA LYS A 265 3.47 -11.35 3.96
C LYS A 265 3.57 -10.36 2.81
N LEU A 266 4.78 -9.92 2.49
CA LEU A 266 5.02 -9.18 1.25
C LEU A 266 4.65 -10.07 0.06
N VAL A 267 3.76 -9.56 -0.79
CA VAL A 267 3.29 -10.19 -2.02
C VAL A 267 3.33 -9.21 -3.17
N THR A 268 3.33 -9.76 -4.38
CA THR A 268 3.49 -8.97 -5.58
C THR A 268 2.58 -9.41 -6.73
N SER A 269 1.62 -10.30 -6.46
CA SER A 269 0.68 -10.78 -7.47
C SER A 269 -0.71 -11.17 -6.91
N VAL A 270 -1.72 -11.22 -7.78
CA VAL A 270 -3.08 -11.70 -7.44
C VAL A 270 -3.05 -13.10 -6.84
N GLN A 271 -2.24 -13.99 -7.42
CA GLN A 271 -2.13 -15.37 -6.95
C GLN A 271 -1.59 -15.43 -5.51
N GLU A 272 -0.57 -14.63 -5.20
CA GLU A 272 0.01 -14.54 -3.86
C GLU A 272 -0.95 -13.91 -2.86
N ILE A 273 -1.67 -12.83 -3.22
CA ILE A 273 -2.71 -12.24 -2.35
C ILE A 273 -3.71 -13.32 -1.93
N ARG A 274 -4.25 -14.07 -2.91
CA ARG A 274 -5.21 -15.14 -2.63
C ARG A 274 -4.62 -16.26 -1.78
N ALA A 275 -3.34 -16.60 -1.98
CA ALA A 275 -2.67 -17.63 -1.22
C ALA A 275 -2.45 -17.21 0.24
N VAL A 276 -2.01 -15.98 0.47
CA VAL A 276 -1.77 -15.42 1.81
C VAL A 276 -3.08 -15.25 2.57
N HIS A 277 -4.14 -14.76 1.92
CA HIS A 277 -5.47 -14.64 2.52
C HIS A 277 -6.02 -15.98 3.02
N ARG A 278 -5.84 -17.07 2.25
CA ARG A 278 -6.24 -18.43 2.68
C ARG A 278 -5.50 -18.93 3.92
N LEU A 279 -4.33 -18.37 4.22
CA LEU A 279 -3.55 -18.68 5.43
C LEU A 279 -3.96 -17.80 6.62
N GLY A 280 -4.94 -16.90 6.45
CA GLY A 280 -5.36 -15.95 7.49
C GLY A 280 -4.36 -14.84 7.76
N LYS A 281 -3.41 -14.62 6.85
CA LYS A 281 -2.39 -13.56 6.92
C LYS A 281 -2.81 -12.37 6.06
N ILE A 282 -2.21 -11.21 6.33
CA ILE A 282 -2.43 -9.96 5.59
C ILE A 282 -1.39 -9.87 4.46
N ALA A 283 -1.88 -9.90 3.22
CA ALA A 283 -1.06 -9.64 2.05
C ALA A 283 -0.59 -8.18 2.03
N SER A 284 0.71 -7.96 2.10
CA SER A 284 1.32 -6.64 2.08
C SER A 284 1.88 -6.34 0.70
N MET A 285 1.48 -5.21 0.11
CA MET A 285 1.95 -4.74 -1.19
C MET A 285 2.59 -3.36 -1.05
N ILE A 286 3.40 -2.97 -2.03
CA ILE A 286 4.07 -1.66 -2.04
C ILE A 286 3.54 -0.85 -3.20
N GLY A 287 3.17 0.39 -2.91
CA GLY A 287 2.91 1.40 -3.93
C GLY A 287 3.74 2.64 -3.69
N VAL A 288 4.31 3.20 -4.76
CA VAL A 288 5.10 4.44 -4.66
C VAL A 288 4.18 5.62 -4.93
N GLU A 289 4.15 6.56 -4.00
CA GLU A 289 3.31 7.75 -4.09
C GLU A 289 4.12 8.97 -4.52
N GLY A 290 3.98 9.33 -5.79
CA GLY A 290 4.61 10.49 -6.39
C GLY A 290 5.69 10.11 -7.40
N GLY A 291 5.52 10.56 -8.65
CA GLY A 291 6.45 10.30 -9.75
C GLY A 291 7.82 10.94 -9.60
N HIS A 292 7.97 11.95 -8.73
CA HIS A 292 9.25 12.54 -8.39
C HIS A 292 10.23 11.53 -7.77
N SER A 293 9.70 10.46 -7.17
CA SER A 293 10.45 9.29 -6.71
C SER A 293 11.31 8.63 -7.80
N LEU A 294 10.99 8.84 -9.08
CA LEU A 294 11.74 8.24 -10.18
C LEU A 294 13.04 8.99 -10.51
N GLY A 295 13.21 10.23 -10.04
CA GLY A 295 14.32 11.09 -10.47
C GLY A 295 14.39 11.21 -12.02
N ASN A 296 13.23 11.20 -12.68
CA ASN A 296 13.09 11.19 -14.15
C ASN A 296 13.80 10.01 -14.85
N SER A 297 13.90 8.84 -14.21
CA SER A 297 14.62 7.68 -14.74
C SER A 297 13.75 6.44 -14.91
N MET A 298 13.69 5.92 -16.15
CA MET A 298 13.08 4.63 -16.46
C MET A 298 13.80 3.46 -15.77
N ALA A 299 15.10 3.59 -15.52
CA ALA A 299 15.86 2.58 -14.80
C ALA A 299 15.42 2.48 -13.34
N VAL A 300 15.17 3.62 -12.68
CA VAL A 300 14.66 3.68 -11.30
C VAL A 300 13.27 3.04 -11.23
N LEU A 301 12.36 3.36 -12.16
CA LEU A 301 11.03 2.73 -12.27
C LEU A 301 11.12 1.19 -12.32
N ARG A 302 11.99 0.65 -13.19
CA ARG A 302 12.21 -0.80 -13.30
C ARG A 302 12.82 -1.40 -12.03
N MET A 303 13.70 -0.67 -11.35
CA MET A 303 14.30 -1.13 -10.10
C MET A 303 13.28 -1.17 -8.96
N PHE A 304 12.41 -0.16 -8.86
CA PHE A 304 11.27 -0.19 -7.93
C PHE A 304 10.36 -1.40 -8.19
N TYR A 305 10.04 -1.69 -9.45
CA TYR A 305 9.27 -2.91 -9.77
C TYR A 305 9.94 -4.20 -9.28
N LYS A 306 11.26 -4.33 -9.49
CA LYS A 306 12.06 -5.47 -9.01
C LYS A 306 12.10 -5.56 -7.49
N LEU A 307 12.03 -4.43 -6.79
CA LEU A 307 12.01 -4.37 -5.33
C LEU A 307 10.64 -4.68 -4.72
N GLY A 308 9.59 -4.82 -5.55
CA GLY A 308 8.25 -5.26 -5.13
C GLY A 308 7.15 -4.22 -5.34
N VAL A 309 7.46 -3.04 -5.87
CA VAL A 309 6.47 -1.99 -6.15
C VAL A 309 5.47 -2.45 -7.22
N ARG A 310 4.17 -2.23 -6.98
CA ARG A 310 3.09 -2.66 -7.88
C ARG A 310 2.12 -1.57 -8.32
N TYR A 311 2.18 -0.37 -7.75
CA TYR A 311 1.64 0.83 -8.39
C TYR A 311 2.61 2.01 -8.30
N LEU A 312 2.43 2.97 -9.21
CA LEU A 312 3.04 4.30 -9.16
C LEU A 312 1.95 5.38 -9.25
N THR A 313 1.82 6.20 -8.22
CA THR A 313 1.04 7.45 -8.27
C THR A 313 1.84 8.47 -9.06
N LEU A 314 1.31 8.94 -10.19
CA LEU A 314 2.10 9.72 -11.16
C LEU A 314 2.59 11.07 -10.60
N THR A 315 1.83 11.66 -9.67
CA THR A 315 2.18 12.89 -8.96
C THR A 315 1.80 12.75 -7.49
N HIS A 316 2.26 13.67 -6.64
CA HIS A 316 1.67 13.91 -5.32
C HIS A 316 1.04 15.32 -5.34
N ALA A 317 1.06 16.08 -4.25
CA ALA A 317 0.71 17.51 -4.17
C ALA A 317 1.72 18.44 -4.91
N CYS A 318 2.42 17.93 -5.92
CA CYS A 318 3.36 18.66 -6.76
C CYS A 318 3.40 18.02 -8.15
N PRO A 319 3.58 18.81 -9.23
CA PRO A 319 3.79 18.28 -10.56
C PRO A 319 5.18 17.65 -10.67
N THR A 320 5.31 16.70 -11.60
CA THR A 320 6.62 16.27 -12.11
C THR A 320 6.87 16.99 -13.44
N PRO A 321 8.10 16.98 -13.98
CA PRO A 321 8.37 17.50 -15.33
C PRO A 321 7.58 16.82 -16.46
N TRP A 322 6.85 15.74 -16.16
CA TRP A 322 6.17 14.92 -17.17
C TRP A 322 4.71 14.60 -16.85
N ALA A 323 4.18 15.05 -15.70
CA ALA A 323 2.78 14.89 -15.32
C ALA A 323 2.28 16.05 -14.43
N GLY A 324 1.11 16.59 -14.76
CA GLY A 324 0.43 17.61 -13.96
C GLY A 324 -0.32 17.04 -12.75
N CYS A 325 -0.28 17.76 -11.62
CA CYS A 325 -0.94 17.40 -10.36
C CYS A 325 -2.28 18.13 -10.14
N CYS A 326 -3.06 17.69 -9.15
CA CYS A 326 -4.41 18.21 -8.89
C CYS A 326 -4.43 19.62 -8.28
N LEU A 327 -3.31 20.12 -7.73
CA LEU A 327 -3.27 21.49 -7.22
C LEU A 327 -3.39 22.45 -8.41
N GLY A 328 -4.56 23.09 -8.51
CA GLY A 328 -4.83 24.13 -9.48
C GLY A 328 -4.06 25.44 -9.21
N PRO A 329 -4.38 26.53 -9.93
CA PRO A 329 -3.54 27.72 -10.17
C PRO A 329 -3.26 28.62 -8.95
N THR A 330 -3.53 28.16 -7.72
CA THR A 330 -3.22 28.88 -6.48
C THR A 330 -1.78 28.67 -6.02
N ASN A 331 -1.04 27.72 -6.62
CA ASN A 331 0.40 27.87 -6.67
C ASN A 331 0.69 28.83 -7.83
N THR A 332 1.18 30.02 -7.52
CA THR A 332 1.58 31.07 -8.46
C THR A 332 2.84 30.68 -9.23
N THR A 333 2.94 29.45 -9.74
CA THR A 333 3.73 29.24 -10.94
C THR A 333 2.89 29.88 -12.05
N SER A 334 3.33 31.06 -12.48
CA SER A 334 2.73 31.86 -13.56
C SER A 334 2.84 31.18 -14.93
N ASP A 335 2.93 29.86 -14.94
CA ASP A 335 3.30 29.06 -16.09
C ASP A 335 2.08 28.31 -16.63
N PRO A 336 1.56 28.72 -17.81
CA PRO A 336 0.42 28.06 -18.45
C PRO A 336 0.67 26.56 -18.79
N ASP A 337 1.91 26.08 -18.67
CA ASP A 337 2.30 24.70 -18.98
C ASP A 337 2.05 23.68 -17.83
N ASP A 338 1.80 24.13 -16.59
CA ASP A 338 1.58 23.22 -15.45
C ASP A 338 0.23 22.47 -15.50
N ASN A 339 -0.61 22.78 -16.48
CA ASN A 339 -1.92 22.17 -16.73
C ASN A 339 -1.94 21.18 -17.92
N GLN A 340 -0.80 20.82 -18.51
CA GLN A 340 -0.73 20.08 -19.80
C GLN A 340 -1.01 18.56 -19.73
N GLY A 341 -1.44 18.02 -18.59
CA GLY A 341 -1.66 16.58 -18.46
C GLY A 341 -0.35 15.80 -18.47
N LEU A 342 -0.05 15.08 -19.56
CA LEU A 342 1.19 14.30 -19.74
C LEU A 342 2.07 14.88 -20.83
N SER A 343 3.37 14.97 -20.57
CA SER A 343 4.38 15.20 -21.62
C SER A 343 4.63 13.93 -22.44
N GLN A 344 5.42 14.05 -23.52
CA GLN A 344 5.83 12.88 -24.31
C GLN A 344 6.60 11.85 -23.47
N PHE A 345 7.43 12.31 -22.52
CA PHE A 345 8.11 11.41 -21.58
C PHE A 345 7.11 10.76 -20.61
N GLY A 346 6.11 11.50 -20.13
CA GLY A 346 5.05 10.95 -19.28
C GLY A 346 4.24 9.85 -19.95
N VAL A 347 3.97 9.98 -21.26
CA VAL A 347 3.38 8.90 -22.08
C VAL A 347 4.25 7.65 -22.07
N LEU A 348 5.58 7.80 -22.14
CA LEU A 348 6.51 6.68 -22.06
C LEU A 348 6.54 6.04 -20.67
N VAL A 349 6.41 6.84 -19.59
CA VAL A 349 6.32 6.32 -18.21
C VAL A 349 5.11 5.40 -18.06
N VAL A 350 3.93 5.85 -18.54
CA VAL A 350 2.69 5.05 -18.53
C VAL A 350 2.87 3.74 -19.32
N ARG A 351 3.50 3.80 -20.49
CA ARG A 351 3.77 2.61 -21.31
C ARG A 351 4.73 1.63 -20.64
N GLU A 352 5.77 2.13 -19.98
CA GLU A 352 6.69 1.27 -19.22
C GLU A 352 5.99 0.63 -18.01
N CYS A 353 5.10 1.36 -17.33
CA CYS A 353 4.23 0.78 -16.29
C CYS A 353 3.36 -0.35 -16.85
N ASN A 354 2.69 -0.15 -17.98
CA ASN A 354 1.89 -1.19 -18.64
C ASN A 354 2.74 -2.42 -19.01
N ARG A 355 3.91 -2.20 -19.61
CA ARG A 355 4.85 -3.29 -19.98
C ARG A 355 5.32 -4.08 -18.76
N LEU A 356 5.54 -3.41 -17.63
CA LEU A 356 5.93 -4.04 -16.37
C LEU A 356 4.74 -4.73 -15.67
N GLY A 357 3.49 -4.37 -15.98
CA GLY A 357 2.35 -4.74 -15.14
C GLY A 357 2.39 -4.02 -13.79
N MET A 358 2.94 -2.80 -13.75
CA MET A 358 2.81 -1.87 -12.64
C MET A 358 1.54 -1.05 -12.88
N LEU A 359 0.65 -1.00 -11.89
CA LEU A 359 -0.57 -0.21 -11.97
C LEU A 359 -0.21 1.28 -12.02
N VAL A 360 -0.87 2.01 -12.92
CA VAL A 360 -0.79 3.47 -12.95
C VAL A 360 -1.86 4.01 -12.00
N ASP A 361 -1.43 4.77 -11.01
CA ASP A 361 -2.31 5.41 -10.03
C ASP A 361 -2.49 6.91 -10.34
N LEU A 362 -3.75 7.31 -10.43
CA LEU A 362 -4.22 8.64 -10.80
C LEU A 362 -4.65 9.50 -9.62
N SER A 363 -4.60 9.00 -8.39
CA SER A 363 -4.69 9.85 -7.20
C SER A 363 -3.64 10.98 -7.28
N HIS A 364 -3.98 12.16 -6.76
CA HIS A 364 -3.20 13.41 -6.84
C HIS A 364 -2.98 14.02 -8.24
N THR A 365 -3.39 13.39 -9.33
CA THR A 365 -3.15 13.92 -10.69
C THR A 365 -4.14 15.01 -11.09
N SER A 366 -3.79 15.85 -12.06
CA SER A 366 -4.74 16.81 -12.65
C SER A 366 -5.79 16.09 -13.49
N VAL A 367 -6.94 16.73 -13.73
CA VAL A 367 -8.00 16.16 -14.59
C VAL A 367 -7.50 15.89 -16.01
N GLU A 368 -6.62 16.73 -16.54
CA GLU A 368 -6.03 16.52 -17.88
C GLU A 368 -5.07 15.32 -17.89
N THR A 369 -4.28 15.14 -16.83
CA THR A 369 -3.45 13.92 -16.65
C THR A 369 -4.32 12.68 -16.60
N MET A 370 -5.42 12.70 -15.82
CA MET A 370 -6.36 11.58 -15.74
C MET A 370 -6.88 11.19 -17.14
N LYS A 371 -7.35 12.18 -17.92
CA LYS A 371 -7.88 11.94 -19.28
C LYS A 371 -6.81 11.39 -20.23
N HIS A 372 -5.60 11.96 -20.23
CA HIS A 372 -4.51 11.50 -21.09
C HIS A 372 -4.15 10.05 -20.78
N VAL A 373 -3.95 9.71 -19.50
CA VAL A 373 -3.62 8.35 -19.07
C VAL A 373 -4.72 7.37 -19.45
N LEU A 374 -5.99 7.69 -19.16
CA LEU A 374 -7.13 6.83 -19.48
C LEU A 374 -7.29 6.57 -20.98
N ASN A 375 -6.84 7.51 -21.83
CA ASN A 375 -6.86 7.36 -23.28
C ASN A 375 -5.70 6.53 -23.83
N ILE A 376 -4.54 6.49 -23.17
CA ILE A 376 -3.33 5.82 -23.70
C ILE A 376 -2.97 4.52 -22.99
N SER A 377 -3.43 4.31 -21.75
CA SER A 377 -3.06 3.14 -20.95
C SER A 377 -3.67 1.88 -21.57
N SER A 378 -2.82 0.88 -21.81
CA SER A 378 -3.24 -0.44 -22.32
C SER A 378 -3.76 -1.37 -21.21
N ALA A 379 -3.53 -1.01 -19.95
CA ALA A 379 -4.03 -1.73 -18.78
C ALA A 379 -4.99 -0.85 -17.97
N PRO A 380 -5.89 -1.46 -17.17
CA PRO A 380 -6.70 -0.74 -16.20
C PRO A 380 -5.86 0.08 -15.22
N VAL A 381 -6.32 1.30 -14.95
CA VAL A 381 -5.71 2.20 -13.97
C VAL A 381 -6.40 2.13 -12.62
N ILE A 382 -5.77 2.69 -11.59
CA ILE A 382 -6.37 2.88 -10.28
C ILE A 382 -6.42 4.36 -9.90
N PHE A 383 -7.34 4.70 -9.02
CA PHE A 383 -7.18 5.81 -8.08
C PHE A 383 -7.07 5.15 -6.70
N SER A 384 -5.88 5.12 -6.11
CA SER A 384 -5.62 4.36 -4.88
C SER A 384 -6.34 4.92 -3.66
N HIS A 385 -6.61 6.23 -3.66
CA HIS A 385 -7.36 6.95 -2.61
C HIS A 385 -7.90 8.28 -3.16
N SER A 386 -9.09 8.24 -3.77
CA SER A 386 -9.81 9.44 -4.25
C SER A 386 -11.32 9.21 -4.15
N SER A 387 -12.07 10.29 -3.91
CA SER A 387 -13.52 10.23 -3.75
C SER A 387 -14.23 10.91 -4.94
N ALA A 388 -15.54 11.07 -4.85
CA ALA A 388 -16.37 11.60 -5.95
C ALA A 388 -16.49 13.14 -5.93
N TYR A 389 -16.14 13.81 -7.02
CA TYR A 389 -16.13 15.28 -7.08
C TYR A 389 -17.53 15.89 -6.98
N ALA A 390 -18.56 15.17 -7.44
CA ALA A 390 -19.94 15.64 -7.42
C ALA A 390 -20.50 15.87 -6.00
N LEU A 391 -19.96 15.15 -4.99
CA LEU A 391 -20.40 15.26 -3.60
C LEU A 391 -19.52 16.22 -2.78
N CYS A 392 -18.21 16.26 -3.10
CA CYS A 392 -17.29 17.26 -2.57
C CYS A 392 -16.35 17.72 -3.69
N SER A 393 -16.42 19.02 -4.03
CA SER A 393 -15.67 19.66 -5.11
C SER A 393 -14.21 19.95 -4.75
N SER A 394 -13.54 18.97 -4.14
CA SER A 394 -12.09 18.97 -3.93
C SER A 394 -11.38 18.58 -5.23
N PRO A 395 -10.29 19.24 -5.63
CA PRO A 395 -9.51 18.84 -6.80
C PRO A 395 -8.89 17.43 -6.67
N ARG A 396 -8.84 16.87 -5.45
CA ARG A 396 -8.39 15.48 -5.20
C ARG A 396 -9.44 14.43 -5.58
N ASN A 397 -10.68 14.85 -5.83
CA ASN A 397 -11.78 13.96 -6.17
C ASN A 397 -12.00 13.84 -7.67
N VAL A 398 -12.57 12.71 -8.09
CA VAL A 398 -12.73 12.32 -9.49
C VAL A 398 -14.04 12.89 -10.07
N PRO A 399 -14.00 13.71 -11.13
CA PRO A 399 -15.21 14.20 -11.80
C PRO A 399 -15.95 13.11 -12.57
N ASP A 400 -17.28 13.22 -12.67
CA ASP A 400 -18.12 12.26 -13.40
C ASP A 400 -17.68 11.96 -14.85
N PRO A 401 -17.23 12.95 -15.65
CA PRO A 401 -16.66 12.65 -16.97
C PRO A 401 -15.46 11.70 -16.91
N VAL A 402 -14.62 11.82 -15.87
CA VAL A 402 -13.48 10.92 -15.65
C VAL A 402 -13.94 9.57 -15.13
N LEU A 403 -14.94 9.50 -14.23
CA LEU A 403 -15.54 8.23 -13.78
C LEU A 403 -16.06 7.39 -14.96
N LYS A 404 -16.66 8.03 -15.97
CA LYS A 404 -17.08 7.33 -17.21
C LYS A 404 -15.89 6.80 -18.01
N LEU A 405 -14.78 7.55 -18.06
CA LEU A 405 -13.55 7.08 -18.71
C LEU A 405 -12.90 5.92 -17.93
N VAL A 406 -12.99 5.92 -16.58
CA VAL A 406 -12.54 4.80 -15.75
C VAL A 406 -13.30 3.52 -16.10
N ALA A 407 -14.63 3.62 -16.28
CA ALA A 407 -15.44 2.48 -16.72
C ALA A 407 -14.99 1.95 -18.10
N LEU A 408 -14.72 2.84 -19.06
CA LEU A 408 -14.24 2.46 -20.39
C LEU A 408 -12.83 1.82 -20.38
N ASN A 409 -11.94 2.32 -19.51
CA ASN A 409 -10.60 1.77 -19.30
C ASN A 409 -10.61 0.45 -18.49
N ASP A 410 -11.76 0.10 -17.90
CA ASP A 410 -11.93 -1.01 -16.98
C ASP A 410 -11.15 -0.82 -15.65
N GLY A 411 -10.88 0.43 -15.27
CA GLY A 411 -10.15 0.82 -14.05
C GLY A 411 -10.97 0.71 -12.76
N ILE A 412 -10.47 1.28 -11.67
CA ILE A 412 -11.15 1.33 -10.36
C ILE A 412 -10.84 2.65 -9.63
N VAL A 413 -11.83 3.18 -8.91
CA VAL A 413 -11.66 4.27 -7.95
C VAL A 413 -11.80 3.72 -6.52
N MET A 414 -10.76 3.85 -5.72
CA MET A 414 -10.72 3.36 -4.34
C MET A 414 -10.98 4.55 -3.40
N VAL A 415 -12.09 4.51 -2.67
CA VAL A 415 -12.63 5.69 -1.96
C VAL A 415 -11.82 6.02 -0.72
N SER A 416 -11.40 7.29 -0.62
CA SER A 416 -10.72 7.86 0.54
C SER A 416 -11.71 8.21 1.65
N PHE A 417 -11.27 8.01 2.90
CA PHE A 417 -12.07 8.31 4.10
C PHE A 417 -11.74 9.68 4.70
N TYR A 418 -11.00 10.52 3.98
CA TYR A 418 -10.65 11.85 4.46
C TYR A 418 -11.85 12.79 4.45
N SER A 419 -12.20 13.38 5.60
CA SER A 419 -13.37 14.27 5.73
C SER A 419 -13.33 15.43 4.73
N LEU A 420 -12.16 16.01 4.48
CA LEU A 420 -12.00 17.09 3.50
C LEU A 420 -12.27 16.64 2.05
N TYR A 421 -12.24 15.35 1.76
CA TYR A 421 -12.56 14.78 0.45
C TYR A 421 -13.98 14.18 0.42
N LEU A 422 -14.61 13.97 1.57
CA LEU A 422 -15.97 13.45 1.68
C LEU A 422 -17.01 14.57 1.70
N THR A 423 -16.84 15.55 2.60
CA THR A 423 -17.84 16.61 2.82
C THR A 423 -17.29 18.00 2.54
N CYS A 424 -16.03 18.09 2.08
CA CYS A 424 -15.31 19.37 1.94
C CYS A 424 -15.26 20.16 3.26
N SER A 425 -15.31 19.44 4.39
CA SER A 425 -15.29 19.99 5.74
C SER A 425 -14.52 19.06 6.68
N LEU A 426 -14.26 19.51 7.91
CA LEU A 426 -13.53 18.71 8.90
C LEU A 426 -14.36 17.56 9.49
N ASN A 427 -15.66 17.50 9.21
CA ASN A 427 -16.57 16.51 9.78
C ASN A 427 -17.22 15.69 8.67
N SER A 428 -17.15 14.37 8.81
CA SER A 428 -17.87 13.42 7.98
C SER A 428 -18.26 12.18 8.80
N SER A 429 -19.03 11.29 8.21
CA SER A 429 -19.56 10.08 8.82
C SER A 429 -19.50 8.90 7.85
N ILE A 430 -19.75 7.70 8.37
CA ILE A 430 -19.87 6.49 7.57
C ILE A 430 -20.88 6.62 6.41
N ASP A 431 -21.96 7.38 6.60
CA ASP A 431 -22.98 7.62 5.57
C ASP A 431 -22.43 8.44 4.40
N ASP A 432 -21.51 9.37 4.67
CA ASP A 432 -20.85 10.16 3.62
C ASP A 432 -19.94 9.27 2.77
N VAL A 433 -19.21 8.33 3.40
CA VAL A 433 -18.42 7.31 2.68
C VAL A 433 -19.33 6.45 1.80
N ILE A 434 -20.47 5.99 2.33
CA ILE A 434 -21.46 5.21 1.56
C ILE A 434 -21.99 6.03 0.39
N ALA A 435 -22.26 7.33 0.57
CA ALA A 435 -22.73 8.20 -0.51
C ALA A 435 -21.71 8.30 -1.66
N HIS A 436 -20.41 8.41 -1.35
CA HIS A 436 -19.35 8.40 -2.36
C HIS A 436 -19.23 7.05 -3.08
N LEU A 437 -19.29 5.94 -2.34
CA LEU A 437 -19.29 4.60 -2.92
C LEU A 437 -20.48 4.39 -3.86
N ASP A 438 -21.68 4.83 -3.44
CA ASP A 438 -22.90 4.76 -4.25
C ASP A 438 -22.81 5.63 -5.50
N HIS A 439 -22.32 6.86 -5.38
CA HIS A 439 -22.18 7.75 -6.52
C HIS A 439 -21.23 7.17 -7.57
N ILE A 440 -20.05 6.69 -7.17
CA ILE A 440 -19.07 6.07 -8.08
C ILE A 440 -19.66 4.81 -8.72
N LYS A 441 -20.30 3.94 -7.93
CA LYS A 441 -21.00 2.76 -8.45
C LYS A 441 -22.06 3.13 -9.49
N ASN A 442 -22.82 4.21 -9.27
CA ASN A 442 -23.90 4.64 -10.16
C ASN A 442 -23.36 5.25 -11.48
N VAL A 443 -22.21 5.94 -11.44
CA VAL A 443 -21.63 6.60 -12.62
C VAL A 443 -20.70 5.69 -13.41
N ALA A 444 -19.80 4.99 -12.73
CA ALA A 444 -18.79 4.12 -13.35
C ALA A 444 -19.24 2.66 -13.44
N GLY A 445 -20.09 2.20 -12.52
CA GLY A 445 -20.51 0.79 -12.41
C GLY A 445 -19.93 0.09 -11.18
N GLU A 446 -20.56 -1.01 -10.77
CA GLU A 446 -20.20 -1.76 -9.55
C GLU A 446 -18.83 -2.45 -9.60
N ASP A 447 -18.24 -2.61 -10.78
CA ASP A 447 -16.91 -3.22 -10.98
C ASP A 447 -15.75 -2.21 -10.84
N HIS A 448 -16.07 -0.92 -10.63
CA HIS A 448 -15.11 0.19 -10.70
C HIS A 448 -14.98 0.97 -9.39
N VAL A 449 -15.44 0.40 -8.28
CA VAL A 449 -15.35 1.00 -6.93
C VAL A 449 -14.60 0.08 -5.97
N GLY A 450 -13.73 0.66 -5.13
CA GLY A 450 -12.89 -0.02 -4.14
C GLY A 450 -12.72 0.79 -2.85
N LEU A 451 -11.90 0.30 -1.93
CA LEU A 451 -11.60 0.94 -0.63
C LEU A 451 -10.14 1.39 -0.60
N GLY A 452 -9.91 2.66 -0.29
CA GLY A 452 -8.57 3.24 -0.24
C GLY A 452 -8.55 4.36 0.79
N ALA A 453 -8.66 3.98 2.06
CA ALA A 453 -9.03 4.90 3.13
C ALA A 453 -8.08 6.09 3.27
N GLY A 454 -6.79 5.91 2.97
CA GLY A 454 -5.74 6.89 3.23
C GLY A 454 -5.36 6.95 4.70
N TYR A 455 -5.60 5.85 5.44
CA TYR A 455 -5.21 5.75 6.84
C TYR A 455 -3.72 6.01 7.02
N ASP A 456 -3.38 6.56 8.18
CA ASP A 456 -2.06 7.09 8.54
C ASP A 456 -1.56 8.31 7.75
N GLY A 457 -2.18 8.66 6.62
CA GLY A 457 -1.87 9.84 5.80
C GLY A 457 -2.82 11.01 6.04
N ILE A 458 -3.99 10.74 6.62
CA ILE A 458 -5.04 11.73 6.92
C ILE A 458 -5.09 12.04 8.41
N ASN A 459 -5.74 13.13 8.81
CA ASN A 459 -5.94 13.52 10.22
C ASN A 459 -7.40 13.74 10.63
N TYR A 460 -8.32 13.76 9.67
CA TYR A 460 -9.75 13.92 9.89
C TYR A 460 -10.51 12.75 9.26
N THR A 461 -10.66 11.66 10.00
CA THR A 461 -11.41 10.47 9.56
C THR A 461 -12.93 10.69 9.67
N ALA A 462 -13.69 9.93 8.89
CA ALA A 462 -15.14 9.87 9.06
C ALA A 462 -15.52 9.22 10.40
N LYS A 463 -16.57 9.75 11.05
CA LYS A 463 -17.13 9.18 12.28
C LYS A 463 -17.68 7.77 12.02
N GLY A 464 -17.29 6.82 12.87
CA GLY A 464 -17.54 5.39 12.70
C GLY A 464 -16.53 4.68 11.82
N LEU A 465 -15.50 5.39 11.34
CA LEU A 465 -14.38 4.88 10.55
C LEU A 465 -13.06 5.48 11.04
N GLU A 466 -12.89 5.55 12.36
CA GLU A 466 -11.76 6.21 13.02
C GLU A 466 -10.42 5.52 12.73
N ASP A 467 -10.41 4.23 12.42
CA ASP A 467 -9.19 3.46 12.19
C ASP A 467 -9.47 2.18 11.38
N VAL A 468 -8.39 1.46 11.05
CA VAL A 468 -8.45 0.23 10.23
C VAL A 468 -9.31 -0.89 10.84
N SER A 469 -9.78 -0.77 12.09
CA SER A 469 -10.65 -1.78 12.71
C SER A 469 -12.12 -1.68 12.31
N HIS A 470 -12.51 -0.60 11.63
CA HIS A 470 -13.90 -0.24 11.36
C HIS A 470 -14.41 -0.63 9.95
N TYR A 471 -13.59 -1.27 9.10
CA TYR A 471 -14.10 -1.76 7.81
C TYR A 471 -15.31 -2.69 7.93
N PRO A 472 -15.42 -3.62 8.91
CA PRO A 472 -16.60 -4.45 9.06
C PRO A 472 -17.86 -3.64 9.36
N ASP A 473 -17.73 -2.50 10.04
CA ASP A 473 -18.85 -1.60 10.34
C ASP A 473 -19.35 -0.93 9.04
N LEU A 474 -18.45 -0.49 8.15
CA LEU A 474 -18.80 0.03 6.82
C LEU A 474 -19.53 -1.02 5.99
N LEU A 475 -18.99 -2.24 5.92
CA LEU A 475 -19.62 -3.30 5.13
C LEU A 475 -20.97 -3.73 5.69
N ALA A 476 -21.15 -3.68 7.02
CA ALA A 476 -22.45 -3.94 7.64
C ALA A 476 -23.46 -2.84 7.30
N ALA A 477 -23.05 -1.56 7.38
CA ALA A 477 -23.87 -0.43 6.99
C ALA A 477 -24.25 -0.45 5.50
N LEU A 478 -23.35 -0.89 4.62
CA LEU A 478 -23.67 -1.12 3.21
C LEU A 478 -24.72 -2.22 3.02
N LEU A 479 -24.64 -3.33 3.75
CA LEU A 479 -25.68 -4.39 3.73
C LEU A 479 -27.01 -3.97 4.38
N ASP A 480 -27.02 -2.88 5.13
CA ASP A 480 -28.21 -2.20 5.61
C ASP A 480 -28.83 -1.30 4.52
N HIS A 481 -28.03 -0.85 3.56
CA HIS A 481 -28.44 0.08 2.51
C HIS A 481 -29.08 -0.66 1.33
N PRO A 482 -30.26 -0.22 0.83
CA PRO A 482 -31.01 -0.94 -0.21
C PRO A 482 -30.32 -1.02 -1.58
N SER A 483 -29.28 -0.20 -1.80
CA SER A 483 -28.53 -0.17 -3.06
C SER A 483 -27.41 -1.22 -3.14
N TRP A 484 -27.15 -1.99 -2.08
CA TRP A 484 -26.04 -2.95 -2.02
C TRP A 484 -26.50 -4.38 -1.77
N THR A 485 -25.90 -5.29 -2.53
CA THR A 485 -26.04 -6.74 -2.35
C THR A 485 -24.76 -7.34 -1.79
N GLU A 486 -24.83 -8.56 -1.23
CA GLU A 486 -23.62 -9.29 -0.79
C GLU A 486 -22.57 -9.42 -1.91
N THR A 487 -23.02 -9.64 -3.15
CA THR A 487 -22.13 -9.74 -4.32
C THR A 487 -21.39 -8.43 -4.57
N GLN A 488 -22.09 -7.29 -4.51
CA GLN A 488 -21.48 -5.98 -4.68
C GLN A 488 -20.55 -5.63 -3.52
N VAL A 489 -20.88 -6.04 -2.30
CA VAL A 489 -19.99 -5.87 -1.14
C VAL A 489 -18.72 -6.70 -1.30
N LYS A 490 -18.78 -7.92 -1.83
CA LYS A 490 -17.56 -8.70 -2.18
C LYS A 490 -16.73 -8.04 -3.28
N LYS A 491 -17.40 -7.47 -4.28
CA LYS A 491 -16.77 -6.68 -5.36
C LYS A 491 -15.98 -5.52 -4.78
N LEU A 492 -16.64 -4.69 -3.97
CA LEU A 492 -16.04 -3.58 -3.25
C LEU A 492 -14.90 -4.00 -2.33
N ALA A 493 -15.10 -5.06 -1.54
CA ALA A 493 -14.13 -5.52 -0.55
C ALA A 493 -12.79 -5.89 -1.19
N GLY A 494 -12.78 -6.52 -2.37
CA GLY A 494 -11.52 -6.82 -3.04
C GLY A 494 -11.60 -7.46 -4.40
N LEU A 495 -12.73 -8.02 -4.84
CA LEU A 495 -12.77 -8.69 -6.15
C LEU A 495 -12.53 -7.69 -7.30
N ASN A 496 -12.98 -6.44 -7.18
CA ASN A 496 -12.73 -5.40 -8.18
C ASN A 496 -11.24 -5.08 -8.30
N PHE A 497 -10.55 -4.94 -7.16
CA PHE A 497 -9.11 -4.72 -7.18
C PHE A 497 -8.36 -5.91 -7.77
N LEU A 498 -8.71 -7.14 -7.38
CA LEU A 498 -8.08 -8.36 -7.91
C LEU A 498 -8.29 -8.50 -9.43
N ARG A 499 -9.42 -8.04 -9.97
CA ARG A 499 -9.68 -7.96 -11.42
C ARG A 499 -8.70 -7.01 -12.09
N VAL A 500 -8.57 -5.78 -11.57
CA VAL A 500 -7.68 -4.75 -12.11
C VAL A 500 -6.22 -5.18 -12.08
N LEU A 501 -5.72 -5.66 -10.94
CA LEU A 501 -4.35 -6.15 -10.83
C LEU A 501 -4.11 -7.36 -11.75
N GLY A 502 -5.04 -8.31 -11.79
CA GLY A 502 -4.94 -9.48 -12.66
C GLY A 502 -4.91 -9.12 -14.14
N LYS A 503 -5.64 -8.07 -14.55
CA LYS A 503 -5.59 -7.59 -15.93
C LYS A 503 -4.26 -6.91 -16.25
N ALA A 504 -3.68 -6.15 -15.32
CA ALA A 504 -2.35 -5.58 -15.50
C ALA A 504 -1.25 -6.66 -15.60
N GLU A 505 -1.34 -7.73 -14.80
CA GLU A 505 -0.46 -8.90 -14.91
C GLU A 505 -0.60 -9.60 -16.27
N GLN A 506 -1.83 -9.76 -16.75
CA GLN A 506 -2.09 -10.34 -18.08
C GLN A 506 -1.41 -9.50 -19.19
N ILE A 507 -1.59 -8.17 -19.17
CA ILE A 507 -0.98 -7.29 -20.17
C ILE A 507 0.55 -7.35 -20.13
N ARG A 508 1.16 -7.40 -18.94
CA ARG A 508 2.61 -7.64 -18.79
C ARG A 508 3.04 -8.92 -19.48
N ASP A 509 2.31 -10.01 -19.23
CA ASP A 509 2.66 -11.33 -19.75
C ASP A 509 2.51 -11.40 -21.28
N GLU A 510 1.51 -10.72 -21.85
CA GLU A 510 1.34 -10.55 -23.29
C GLU A 510 2.45 -9.70 -23.94
N MET A 511 2.95 -8.68 -23.23
CA MET A 511 3.99 -7.77 -23.73
C MET A 511 5.43 -8.29 -23.53
N LYS A 512 5.66 -9.22 -22.60
CA LYS A 512 7.00 -9.62 -22.13
C LYS A 512 7.97 -10.01 -23.24
N ASP A 513 7.48 -10.69 -24.28
CA ASP A 513 8.31 -11.21 -25.38
C ASP A 513 8.32 -10.29 -26.62
N THR A 514 7.42 -9.31 -26.69
CA THR A 514 7.19 -8.49 -27.89
C THR A 514 7.58 -7.02 -27.70
N VAL A 515 7.56 -6.53 -26.46
CA VAL A 515 7.86 -5.13 -26.13
C VAL A 515 9.12 -5.06 -25.29
N LYS A 516 10.15 -4.40 -25.81
CA LYS A 516 11.41 -4.17 -25.08
C LYS A 516 11.23 -3.07 -24.02
N PRO A 517 12.07 -3.06 -22.96
CA PRO A 517 12.13 -1.94 -22.02
C PRO A 517 12.32 -0.61 -22.73
N ILE A 518 11.59 0.42 -22.28
CA ILE A 518 11.78 1.79 -22.77
C ILE A 518 13.10 2.35 -22.20
N GLU A 519 13.95 2.87 -23.08
CA GLU A 519 15.29 3.36 -22.75
C GLU A 519 15.43 4.88 -22.86
N ASP A 520 14.37 5.56 -23.33
CA ASP A 520 14.30 7.02 -23.43
C ASP A 520 14.50 7.68 -22.06
N TRP A 521 15.08 8.88 -22.10
CA TRP A 521 15.38 9.69 -20.94
C TRP A 521 14.87 11.12 -21.14
N LEU A 522 14.51 11.79 -20.04
CA LEU A 522 14.07 13.17 -20.08
C LEU A 522 15.30 14.09 -20.14
N ALA A 523 15.47 14.82 -21.25
CA ALA A 523 16.61 15.70 -21.43
C ALA A 523 16.57 16.86 -20.41
N GLN A 524 17.64 17.01 -19.63
CA GLN A 524 17.68 17.91 -18.46
C GLN A 524 17.59 19.42 -18.78
N THR A 525 17.77 19.86 -20.03
CA THR A 525 18.10 21.27 -20.31
C THR A 525 16.96 22.14 -20.86
N THR A 526 15.86 21.56 -21.35
CA THR A 526 14.71 22.35 -21.85
C THR A 526 13.42 22.14 -21.05
N ASP A 527 13.29 20.98 -20.40
CA ASP A 527 12.02 20.55 -19.79
C ASP A 527 12.06 20.57 -18.25
N LEU A 528 13.24 20.78 -17.65
CA LEU A 528 13.40 20.97 -16.21
C LEU A 528 13.44 22.47 -15.91
N LYS A 529 12.45 22.97 -15.18
CA LYS A 529 12.49 24.34 -14.64
C LYS A 529 13.65 24.44 -13.63
N PRO A 530 14.37 25.58 -13.55
CA PRO A 530 15.63 25.70 -12.81
C PRO A 530 15.53 25.64 -11.28
N LEU A 531 14.39 25.25 -10.70
CA LEU A 531 14.25 25.09 -9.26
C LEU A 531 14.89 23.77 -8.82
N ASN A 532 15.98 23.86 -8.05
CA ASN A 532 16.69 22.75 -7.39
C ASN A 532 17.37 21.74 -8.33
N THR A 533 17.69 22.10 -9.57
CA THR A 533 18.50 21.25 -10.47
C THR A 533 19.98 21.12 -10.04
N ASP A 534 20.43 21.91 -9.07
CA ASP A 534 21.82 21.95 -8.59
C ASP A 534 22.30 20.62 -7.95
N CYS A 535 21.38 19.75 -7.55
CA CYS A 535 21.68 18.43 -7.00
C CYS A 535 21.76 17.33 -8.07
N ILE A 536 21.62 17.69 -9.34
CA ILE A 536 21.66 16.77 -10.47
C ILE A 536 22.94 17.04 -11.26
N THR A 537 23.79 16.04 -11.44
CA THR A 537 24.94 16.14 -12.35
C THR A 537 24.47 15.99 -13.80
N GLU A 538 25.03 16.79 -14.71
CA GLU A 538 24.88 16.57 -16.16
C GLU A 538 25.23 15.11 -16.48
N THR A 539 24.34 14.40 -17.19
CA THR A 539 24.61 13.05 -17.72
C THR A 539 24.69 13.07 -19.22
#